data_AF-A0A5M6IFF3-F1
#
_entry.id   AF-A0A5M6IFF3-F1
#
_cell.length_a   1.000
_cell.length_b   1.000
_cell.length_c   1.000
_cell.angle_alpha   90.00
_cell.angle_beta   90.00
_cell.angle_gamma   90.00
#
_symmetry.space_group_name_H-M   'P 1'
#
loop_
_entity.id
_entity.type
_entity.pdbx_description
1 polymer ?
#
loop_
_entity_poly.entity_id
_entity_poly.type
_entity_poly.pdbx_seq_one_letter_code
_entity_poly.pdbx_strand_id
1 'polypeptide(L)'
;MPTVECCALWRDAATIARARLADHFERTATLFEDSHAWRYLLTCRDCGQAYVFDFFEEIDWSGGNDPQFKLWVPVPPGQDPLAMAREDRNTLLERTPRLHSDWPADAPQPRIHWVRTPPPAPPRD
;
A
#
# COMPACT_ATOMS: atom_id res chain seq x y z
N MET A 1 1.89 -19.78 -11.38
CA MET A 1 1.45 -18.68 -10.50
C MET A 1 1.34 -17.44 -11.37
N PRO A 2 0.24 -16.67 -11.32
CA PRO A 2 0.13 -15.45 -12.11
C PRO A 2 1.29 -14.52 -11.77
N THR A 3 1.97 -14.00 -12.79
CA THR A 3 2.99 -12.98 -12.60
C THR A 3 2.32 -11.69 -12.12
N VAL A 4 3.01 -10.92 -11.31
CA VAL A 4 2.52 -9.63 -10.80
C VAL A 4 2.04 -8.69 -11.93
N GLU A 5 2.57 -8.84 -13.13
CA GLU A 5 2.25 -8.10 -14.35
C GLU A 5 0.79 -8.26 -14.83
N CYS A 6 0.12 -9.36 -14.46
CA CYS A 6 -1.30 -9.57 -14.79
C CYS A 6 -2.26 -8.84 -13.85
N CYS A 7 -1.79 -8.37 -12.69
CA CYS A 7 -2.65 -7.75 -11.69
C CYS A 7 -3.10 -6.35 -12.13
N ALA A 8 -4.37 -6.00 -11.87
CA ALA A 8 -4.91 -4.67 -12.16
C ALA A 8 -4.07 -3.53 -11.57
N LEU A 9 -3.55 -3.72 -10.34
CA LEU A 9 -2.69 -2.74 -9.68
C LEU A 9 -1.39 -2.46 -10.47
N TRP A 10 -0.89 -3.46 -11.20
CA TRP A 10 0.32 -3.33 -12.01
C TRP A 10 0.05 -2.75 -13.40
N ARG A 11 -1.11 -3.05 -13.97
CA ARG A 11 -1.52 -2.54 -15.29
C ARG A 11 -2.00 -1.09 -15.24
N ASP A 12 -2.71 -0.70 -14.18
CA ASP A 12 -3.28 0.64 -14.03
C ASP A 12 -3.30 1.10 -12.56
N ALA A 13 -2.11 1.28 -12.00
CA ALA A 13 -1.95 1.66 -10.60
C ALA A 13 -2.71 2.95 -10.24
N ALA A 14 -2.76 3.92 -11.15
CA ALA A 14 -3.35 5.23 -10.90
C ALA A 14 -4.87 5.15 -10.72
N THR A 15 -5.56 4.39 -11.57
CA THR A 15 -7.00 4.17 -11.43
C THR A 15 -7.31 3.36 -10.18
N ILE A 16 -6.57 2.25 -9.97
CA ILE A 16 -6.86 1.32 -8.87
C ILE A 16 -6.59 1.97 -7.50
N ALA A 17 -5.53 2.75 -7.35
CA ALA A 17 -5.21 3.41 -6.07
C ALA A 17 -6.18 4.55 -5.71
N ARG A 18 -6.92 5.09 -6.68
CA ARG A 18 -7.98 6.12 -6.49
C ARG A 18 -9.37 5.52 -6.33
N ALA A 19 -9.59 4.30 -6.81
CA ALA A 19 -10.86 3.59 -6.69
C ALA A 19 -11.13 3.14 -5.25
N ARG A 20 -12.37 2.68 -5.00
CA ARG A 20 -12.67 2.02 -3.72
C ARG A 20 -11.97 0.67 -3.70
N LEU A 21 -11.28 0.37 -2.60
CA LEU A 21 -10.56 -0.91 -2.45
C LEU A 21 -11.44 -2.13 -2.74
N ALA A 22 -12.70 -2.10 -2.30
CA ALA A 22 -13.64 -3.22 -2.44
C ALA A 22 -13.95 -3.60 -3.90
N ASP A 23 -13.80 -2.66 -4.84
CA ASP A 23 -14.11 -2.86 -6.26
C ASP A 23 -13.07 -3.78 -6.93
N HIS A 24 -11.84 -3.79 -6.43
CA HIS A 24 -10.72 -4.54 -7.02
C HIS A 24 -10.12 -5.60 -6.09
N PHE A 25 -10.39 -5.47 -4.78
CA PHE A 25 -9.82 -6.33 -3.76
C PHE A 25 -10.91 -6.94 -2.88
N GLU A 26 -10.66 -8.20 -2.53
CA GLU A 26 -11.28 -8.83 -1.37
C GLU A 26 -10.41 -8.53 -0.15
N ARG A 27 -11.02 -8.05 0.94
CA ARG A 27 -10.34 -7.88 2.22
C ARG A 27 -10.40 -9.20 2.97
N THR A 28 -9.27 -9.87 3.10
CA THR A 28 -9.19 -11.20 3.75
C THR A 28 -8.83 -11.11 5.23
N ALA A 29 -8.24 -10.00 5.67
CA ALA A 29 -8.08 -9.69 7.09
C ALA A 29 -8.04 -8.18 7.35
N THR A 30 -8.53 -7.76 8.52
CA THR A 30 -8.26 -6.44 9.11
C THR A 30 -7.29 -6.65 10.28
N LEU A 31 -6.14 -5.98 10.24
CA LEU A 31 -5.13 -6.03 11.31
C LEU A 31 -5.42 -4.94 12.34
N PHE A 32 -5.71 -3.74 11.87
CA PHE A 32 -6.25 -2.63 12.65
C PHE A 32 -6.98 -1.65 11.73
N GLU A 33 -7.91 -0.89 12.29
CA GLU A 33 -8.70 0.12 11.59
C GLU A 33 -9.13 1.18 12.60
N ASP A 34 -8.48 2.35 12.53
CA ASP A 34 -8.80 3.55 13.31
C ASP A 34 -9.02 4.73 12.35
N SER A 35 -9.56 5.88 12.78
CA SER A 35 -9.92 6.98 11.87
C SER A 35 -8.77 7.44 10.95
N HIS A 36 -7.52 7.35 11.41
CA HIS A 36 -6.34 7.87 10.70
C HIS A 36 -5.30 6.81 10.31
N ALA A 37 -5.55 5.53 10.60
CA ALA A 37 -4.60 4.46 10.29
C ALA A 37 -5.30 3.12 10.10
N TRP A 38 -5.09 2.50 8.94
CA TRP A 38 -5.67 1.19 8.62
C TRP A 38 -4.60 0.23 8.12
N ARG A 39 -4.74 -1.04 8.46
CA ARG A 39 -3.97 -2.11 7.83
C ARG A 39 -4.82 -3.31 7.53
N TYR A 40 -4.77 -3.73 6.27
CA TYR A 40 -5.52 -4.86 5.76
C TYR A 40 -4.61 -5.85 5.04
N LEU A 41 -5.05 -7.11 5.03
CA LEU A 41 -4.63 -8.06 4.02
C LEU A 41 -5.68 -8.05 2.90
N LEU A 42 -5.23 -7.82 1.68
CA LEU A 42 -6.06 -7.74 0.48
C LEU A 42 -5.69 -8.85 -0.50
N THR A 43 -6.67 -9.37 -1.21
CA THR A 43 -6.49 -10.27 -2.35
C THR A 43 -7.09 -9.62 -3.59
N CYS A 44 -6.31 -9.47 -4.65
CA CYS A 44 -6.80 -8.96 -5.92
C CYS A 44 -7.85 -9.92 -6.49
N ARG A 45 -9.04 -9.40 -6.82
CA ARG A 45 -10.16 -10.21 -7.34
C ARG A 45 -9.87 -10.80 -8.72
N ASP A 46 -9.05 -10.13 -9.53
CA ASP A 46 -8.78 -10.55 -10.90
C ASP A 46 -7.75 -11.68 -11.00
N CYS A 47 -6.72 -11.67 -10.14
CA CYS A 47 -5.59 -12.57 -10.27
C CYS A 47 -5.21 -13.33 -8.99
N GLY A 48 -5.84 -13.03 -7.85
CA GLY A 48 -5.54 -13.68 -6.57
C GLY A 48 -4.25 -13.23 -5.88
N GLN A 49 -3.52 -12.24 -6.43
CA GLN A 49 -2.32 -11.71 -5.78
C GLN A 49 -2.70 -11.07 -4.43
N ALA A 50 -2.02 -11.50 -3.36
CA ALA A 50 -2.18 -10.92 -2.03
C ALA A 50 -1.32 -9.66 -1.87
N TYR A 51 -1.83 -8.68 -1.13
CA TYR A 51 -1.18 -7.43 -0.80
C TYR A 51 -1.37 -7.09 0.67
N VAL A 52 -0.31 -6.64 1.33
CA VAL A 52 -0.45 -5.86 2.55
C VAL A 52 -0.81 -4.44 2.13
N PHE A 53 -1.97 -3.97 2.57
CA PHE A 53 -2.39 -2.59 2.40
C PHE A 53 -2.22 -1.84 3.71
N ASP A 54 -1.62 -0.67 3.64
CA ASP A 54 -1.41 0.20 4.79
C ASP A 54 -1.80 1.64 4.44
N PHE A 55 -2.59 2.25 5.31
CA PHE A 55 -3.02 3.64 5.22
C PHE A 55 -2.59 4.42 6.46
N PHE A 56 -2.23 5.67 6.25
CA PHE A 56 -1.91 6.64 7.30
C PHE A 56 -2.33 8.04 6.90
N GLU A 57 -2.85 8.79 7.86
CA GLU A 57 -3.10 10.22 7.77
C GLU A 57 -2.32 10.92 8.88
N GLU A 58 -1.55 11.94 8.52
CA GLU A 58 -0.80 12.76 9.47
C GLU A 58 -1.71 13.87 10.00
N ILE A 59 -2.15 13.75 11.25
CA ILE A 59 -3.09 14.69 11.86
C ILE A 59 -2.35 15.94 12.35
N ASP A 60 -2.66 17.10 11.78
CA ASP A 60 -2.16 18.39 12.27
C ASP A 60 -3.23 19.24 13.01
N TRP A 61 -4.50 18.78 12.98
CA TRP A 61 -5.69 19.44 13.55
C TRP A 61 -5.96 20.85 13.01
N SER A 62 -5.36 21.20 11.86
CA SER A 62 -5.36 22.52 11.26
C SER A 62 -5.87 22.43 9.81
N GLY A 63 -7.15 22.75 9.62
CA GLY A 63 -7.72 22.94 8.28
C GLY A 63 -8.14 21.66 7.54
N GLY A 64 -7.91 20.48 8.13
CA GLY A 64 -8.50 19.21 7.67
C GLY A 64 -8.00 18.68 6.31
N ASN A 65 -6.93 19.27 5.78
CA ASN A 65 -6.22 18.82 4.58
C ASN A 65 -4.98 18.01 4.97
N ASP A 66 -5.16 17.10 5.92
CA ASP A 66 -4.09 16.27 6.49
C ASP A 66 -3.42 15.42 5.39
N PRO A 67 -2.07 15.33 5.35
CA PRO A 67 -1.37 14.46 4.42
C PRO A 67 -1.80 13.00 4.57
N GLN A 68 -2.11 12.34 3.45
CA GLN A 68 -2.51 10.94 3.41
C GLN A 68 -1.52 10.08 2.63
N PHE A 69 -1.24 8.89 3.15
CA PHE A 69 -0.31 7.94 2.57
C PHE A 69 -0.97 6.57 2.47
N LYS A 70 -0.91 5.97 1.28
CA LYS A 70 -1.34 4.60 1.04
C LYS A 70 -0.21 3.78 0.45
N LEU A 71 -0.08 2.57 0.95
CA LEU A 71 0.94 1.61 0.58
C LEU A 71 0.30 0.27 0.22
N TRP A 72 0.71 -0.30 -0.90
CA TRP A 72 0.43 -1.69 -1.25
C TRP A 72 1.75 -2.43 -1.44
N VAL A 73 1.97 -3.46 -0.62
CA VAL A 73 3.13 -4.35 -0.74
C VAL A 73 2.65 -5.74 -1.17
N PRO A 74 2.99 -6.23 -2.38
CA PRO A 74 2.65 -7.57 -2.80
C PRO A 74 3.32 -8.60 -1.89
N VAL A 75 2.55 -9.59 -1.47
CA VAL A 75 3.08 -10.74 -0.73
C VAL A 75 3.74 -11.71 -1.71
N PRO A 76 5.04 -12.01 -1.56
CA PRO A 76 5.73 -12.96 -2.43
C PRO A 76 5.18 -14.39 -2.30
N PRO A 77 5.30 -15.22 -3.36
CA PRO A 77 5.08 -16.66 -3.27
C PRO A 77 5.83 -17.29 -2.10
N GLY A 78 5.15 -18.11 -1.30
CA GLY A 78 5.75 -18.84 -0.18
C GLY A 78 5.95 -18.03 1.10
N GLN A 79 5.70 -16.72 1.10
CA GLN A 79 5.64 -15.93 2.32
C GLN A 79 4.24 -16.04 2.95
N ASP A 80 4.16 -16.19 4.27
CA ASP A 80 2.89 -16.12 5.01
C ASP A 80 2.33 -14.69 4.94
N PRO A 81 1.16 -14.49 4.28
CA PRO A 81 0.58 -13.16 4.13
C PRO A 81 0.23 -12.50 5.47
N LEU A 82 -0.22 -13.27 6.46
CA LEU A 82 -0.63 -12.74 7.76
C LEU A 82 0.58 -12.37 8.62
N ALA A 83 1.66 -13.17 8.54
CA ALA A 83 2.92 -12.81 9.19
C ALA A 83 3.50 -11.51 8.61
N MET A 84 3.51 -11.38 7.27
CA MET A 84 3.99 -10.16 6.61
C MET A 84 3.12 -8.94 6.95
N ALA A 85 1.80 -9.09 7.03
CA ALA A 85 0.91 -7.99 7.39
C ALA A 85 1.09 -7.46 8.83
N ARG A 86 1.74 -8.24 9.70
CA ARG A 86 2.06 -7.85 11.09
C ARG A 86 3.42 -7.16 11.23
N GLU A 87 4.21 -7.08 10.18
CA GLU A 87 5.46 -6.32 10.18
C GLU A 87 5.19 -4.83 10.43
N ASP A 88 6.14 -4.14 11.05
CA ASP A 88 6.03 -2.71 11.26
C ASP A 88 6.11 -1.94 9.91
N ARG A 89 5.65 -0.68 9.92
CA ARG A 89 5.59 0.14 8.71
C ARG A 89 6.97 0.35 8.07
N ASN A 90 8.04 0.50 8.86
CA ASN A 90 9.37 0.74 8.31
C ASN A 90 9.86 -0.50 7.55
N THR A 91 9.67 -1.69 8.12
CA THR A 91 9.95 -2.95 7.42
C THR A 91 9.15 -3.06 6.11
N LEU A 92 7.86 -2.71 6.11
CA LEU A 92 7.06 -2.69 4.87
C LEU A 92 7.57 -1.68 3.83
N LEU A 93 8.09 -0.54 4.27
CA LEU A 93 8.69 0.49 3.40
C LEU A 93 10.05 0.08 2.82
N GLU A 94 10.74 -0.89 3.41
CA GLU A 94 11.97 -1.44 2.84
C GLU A 94 11.71 -2.47 1.74
N ARG A 95 10.51 -3.06 1.71
CA ARG A 95 10.14 -4.06 0.72
C ARG A 95 10.00 -3.48 -0.68
N THR A 96 10.44 -4.28 -1.65
CA THR A 96 10.24 -4.01 -3.08
C THR A 96 9.82 -5.27 -3.81
N PRO A 97 8.95 -5.17 -4.82
CA PRO A 97 8.29 -3.95 -5.29
C PRO A 97 7.20 -3.47 -4.33
N ARG A 98 6.85 -2.18 -4.33
CA ARG A 98 5.68 -1.64 -3.59
C ARG A 98 5.06 -0.45 -4.33
N LEU A 99 3.75 -0.25 -4.19
CA LEU A 99 3.05 0.91 -4.74
C LEU A 99 2.80 1.93 -3.63
N HIS A 100 3.11 3.19 -3.93
CA HIS A 100 2.85 4.35 -3.08
C HIS A 100 1.75 5.20 -3.73
N SER A 101 0.87 5.75 -2.89
CA SER A 101 -0.01 6.86 -3.22
C SER A 101 0.11 7.89 -2.11
N ASP A 102 0.90 8.92 -2.37
CA ASP A 102 1.18 9.99 -1.42
C ASP A 102 0.35 11.20 -1.78
N TRP A 103 -0.45 11.67 -0.84
CA TRP A 103 -1.25 12.88 -0.97
C TRP A 103 -0.79 13.91 0.07
N PRO A 104 0.24 14.70 -0.24
CA PRO A 104 0.65 15.80 0.62
C PRO A 104 -0.48 16.80 0.83
N ALA A 105 -0.42 17.54 1.94
CA ALA A 105 -1.28 18.69 2.18
C ALA A 105 -1.30 19.62 0.96
N ASP A 106 -2.48 20.11 0.61
CA ASP A 106 -2.76 21.04 -0.49
C ASP A 106 -2.42 20.56 -1.91
N ALA A 107 -1.98 19.32 -2.09
CA ALA A 107 -1.77 18.78 -3.43
C ALA A 107 -3.13 18.52 -4.12
N PRO A 108 -3.30 18.87 -5.41
CA PRO A 108 -4.58 18.68 -6.11
C PRO A 108 -4.90 17.20 -6.38
N GLN A 109 -3.90 16.33 -6.34
CA GLN A 109 -4.04 14.89 -6.54
C GLN A 109 -2.86 14.13 -5.90
N PRO A 110 -3.06 12.86 -5.50
CA PRO A 110 -1.97 12.04 -4.99
C PRO A 110 -0.94 11.72 -6.08
N ARG A 111 0.33 11.66 -5.66
CA ARG A 111 1.42 11.08 -6.45
C ARG A 111 1.39 9.56 -6.29
N ILE A 112 1.12 8.87 -7.39
CA ILE A 112 1.03 7.41 -7.42
C ILE A 112 2.24 6.85 -8.15
N HIS A 113 3.03 6.00 -7.51
CA HIS A 113 4.25 5.47 -8.12
C HIS A 113 4.72 4.14 -7.51
N TRP A 114 5.38 3.33 -8.34
CA TRP A 114 6.01 2.08 -7.90
C TRP A 114 7.45 2.34 -7.44
N VAL A 115 7.81 1.78 -6.29
CA VAL A 115 9.21 1.62 -5.88
C VAL A 115 9.63 0.19 -6.20
N ARG A 116 10.53 0.04 -7.17
CA ARG A 116 10.96 -1.26 -7.72
C ARG A 116 12.35 -1.69 -7.24
N THR A 117 13.16 -0.74 -6.80
CA THR A 117 14.50 -0.95 -6.26
C THR A 117 14.53 -0.45 -4.82
N PRO A 118 15.22 -1.14 -3.89
CA PRO A 118 15.35 -0.66 -2.53
C PRO A 118 15.92 0.76 -2.53
N PRO A 119 15.49 1.64 -1.60
CA PRO A 119 16.20 2.89 -1.41
C PRO A 119 17.67 2.58 -1.07
N PRO A 120 18.63 3.42 -1.50
CA PRO A 120 20.01 3.26 -1.07
C PRO A 120 20.07 3.29 0.47
N ALA A 121 20.93 2.45 1.05
CA ALA A 121 21.11 2.43 2.49
C ALA A 121 21.47 3.85 2.97
N PRO A 122 20.95 4.31 4.13
CA PRO A 122 21.38 5.57 4.70
C PRO A 122 22.90 5.55 4.94
N PRO A 123 23.59 6.70 4.81
CA PRO A 123 24.99 6.79 5.17
C PRO A 123 25.17 6.33 6.61
N ARG A 124 26.20 5.52 6.85
CA ARG A 124 26.64 5.18 8.21
C ARG A 124 27.50 6.33 8.69
N ASP A 125 27.04 7.04 9.72
CA ASP A 125 27.85 7.98 10.50
C ASP A 125 28.90 7.24 11.36
#